data_AF-A0A379W5S8-F1
#
_entry.id   AF-A0A379W5S8-F1
#
_cell.length_a   1.000
_cell.length_b   1.000
_cell.length_c   1.000
_cell.angle_alpha   90.00
_cell.angle_beta   90.00
_cell.angle_gamma   90.00
#
_symmetry.space_group_name_H-M   'P 1'
#
loop_
_entity.id
_entity.type
_entity.pdbx_description
1 polymer ?
#
loop_
_entity_poly.entity_id
_entity_poly.type
_entity_poly.pdbx_seq_one_letter_code
_entity_poly.pdbx_strand_id
1 'polypeptide(L)'
;MPLRIEYISVMAQAQKSIGLTSLSQTVGFIGQLAQFKPEALDKLDVDQAIDAFSEMSGVSPTVIVPQEQVQGIREERAKQAQAAQAMAMGQAAAQGAKTLSETQTSDPSALTAIANAAGAPQQ
;
A
#
# COMPACT_ATOMS: atom_id res chain seq x y z
N MET A 1 54.94 -0.31 3.13
CA MET A 1 54.00 -0.91 2.16
C MET A 1 53.74 0.12 1.06
N PRO A 2 53.91 -0.19 -0.24
CA PRO A 2 53.62 0.78 -1.29
C PRO A 2 52.10 1.02 -1.38
N LEU A 3 51.71 2.29 -1.38
CA LEU A 3 50.32 2.73 -1.58
C LEU A 3 49.90 2.45 -3.03
N ARG A 4 48.87 1.64 -3.24
CA ARG A 4 48.18 1.54 -4.54
C ARG A 4 47.25 2.73 -4.67
N ILE A 5 47.57 3.63 -5.59
CA ILE A 5 46.69 4.72 -5.98
C ILE A 5 45.78 4.17 -7.09
N GLU A 6 44.50 3.95 -6.77
CA GLU A 6 43.48 3.61 -7.76
C GLU A 6 43.00 4.90 -8.44
N TYR A 7 43.32 5.08 -9.72
CA TYR A 7 42.80 6.18 -10.52
C TYR A 7 41.38 5.85 -10.96
N ILE A 8 40.40 6.18 -10.12
CA ILE A 8 39.00 6.25 -10.53
C ILE A 8 38.85 7.44 -11.48
N SER A 9 38.48 7.18 -12.73
CA SER A 9 38.34 8.22 -13.75
C SER A 9 37.33 9.29 -13.31
N VAL A 10 37.75 10.55 -13.28
CA VAL A 10 36.88 11.72 -13.06
C VAL A 10 35.73 11.78 -14.07
N MET A 11 35.94 11.29 -15.30
CA MET A 11 34.90 11.23 -16.31
C MET A 11 33.87 10.13 -15.99
N ALA A 12 34.32 8.97 -15.51
CA ALA A 12 33.42 7.89 -15.09
C ALA A 12 32.61 8.28 -13.85
N GLN A 13 33.21 9.01 -12.91
CA GLN A 13 32.51 9.59 -11.77
C GLN A 13 31.47 10.63 -12.22
N ALA A 14 31.81 11.50 -13.18
CA ALA A 14 30.88 12.48 -13.74
C ALA A 14 29.71 11.81 -14.50
N GLN A 15 29.95 10.73 -15.25
CA GLN A 15 28.88 9.98 -15.90
C GLN A 15 27.92 9.32 -14.89
N LYS A 16 28.47 8.76 -13.80
CA LYS A 16 27.65 8.20 -12.71
C LYS A 16 26.81 9.26 -12.01
N SER A 17 27.36 10.46 -11.74
CA SER A 17 26.62 11.53 -11.08
C SER A 17 25.49 12.09 -11.95
N ILE A 18 25.69 12.17 -13.26
CA ILE A 18 24.63 12.53 -14.23
C ILE A 18 23.50 11.51 -14.16
N GLY A 19 23.83 10.21 -14.22
CA GLY A 19 22.82 9.15 -14.13
C GLY A 19 22.02 9.18 -12.82
N LEU A 20 22.66 9.40 -11.68
CA LEU A 20 21.99 9.57 -10.38
C LEU A 20 21.01 10.73 -10.40
N THR A 21 21.45 11.86 -10.94
CA THR A 21 20.63 13.07 -11.06
C THR A 21 19.43 12.81 -11.95
N SER A 22 19.62 12.21 -13.13
CA SER A 22 18.55 11.87 -14.06
C SER A 22 17.54 10.87 -13.47
N LEU A 23 18.01 9.87 -12.72
CA LEU A 23 17.13 8.92 -12.03
C LEU A 23 16.26 9.63 -10.98
N SER A 24 16.87 10.43 -10.11
CA SER A 24 16.15 11.17 -9.07
C SER A 24 15.12 12.15 -9.64
N GLN A 25 15.46 12.86 -10.72
CA GLN A 25 14.55 13.77 -11.42
C GLN A 25 13.38 13.01 -12.05
N THR A 26 13.63 11.85 -12.64
CA THR A 26 12.58 11.01 -13.24
C THR A 26 11.59 10.52 -12.19
N VAL A 27 12.09 9.98 -11.07
CA VAL A 27 11.24 9.54 -9.95
C VAL A 27 10.44 10.71 -9.38
N GLY A 28 11.07 11.88 -9.22
CA GLY A 28 10.39 13.10 -8.77
C GLY A 28 9.30 13.56 -9.74
N PHE A 29 9.55 13.53 -11.06
CA PHE A 29 8.57 13.86 -12.08
C PHE A 29 7.37 12.91 -12.06
N ILE A 30 7.60 11.60 -11.92
CA ILE A 30 6.53 10.61 -11.78
C ILE A 30 5.69 10.90 -10.53
N GLY A 31 6.34 11.23 -9.41
CA GLY A 31 5.65 11.60 -8.16
C GLY A 31 4.77 12.85 -8.28
N GLN A 32 5.24 13.86 -9.03
CA GLN A 32 4.45 15.05 -9.34
C GLN A 32 3.25 14.72 -10.25
N LEU A 33 3.46 13.87 -11.26
CA LEU A 33 2.39 13.44 -12.16
C LEU A 33 1.32 12.63 -11.42
N ALA A 34 1.73 11.79 -10.46
CA ALA A 34 0.85 10.98 -9.63
C ALA A 34 -0.18 11.79 -8.83
N GLN A 35 0.09 13.07 -8.53
CA GLN A 35 -0.86 13.95 -7.85
C GLN A 35 -2.13 14.20 -8.67
N PHE A 36 -2.00 14.21 -9.99
CA PHE A 36 -3.11 14.43 -10.92
C PHE A 36 -3.57 13.15 -11.59
N LYS A 37 -2.64 12.20 -11.74
CA LYS A 37 -2.79 10.95 -12.50
C LYS A 37 -2.14 9.80 -11.74
N PRO A 38 -2.83 9.21 -10.74
CA PRO A 38 -2.28 8.15 -9.90
C PRO A 38 -1.72 6.95 -10.70
N GLU A 39 -2.27 6.66 -11.88
CA GLU A 39 -1.81 5.62 -12.81
C GLU A 39 -0.36 5.82 -13.30
N ALA A 40 0.23 7.00 -13.12
CA ALA A 40 1.64 7.24 -13.42
C ALA A 40 2.58 6.38 -12.55
N LEU A 41 2.17 6.04 -11.32
CA LEU A 41 2.97 5.20 -10.42
C LEU A 41 3.10 3.76 -10.92
N ASP A 42 2.18 3.27 -11.75
CA ASP A 42 2.19 1.90 -12.28
C ASP A 42 3.38 1.65 -13.23
N LYS A 43 4.01 2.72 -13.74
CA LYS A 43 5.20 2.63 -14.58
C LYS A 43 6.52 2.64 -13.80
N LEU A 44 6.49 2.96 -12.51
CA LEU A 44 7.69 3.06 -11.68
C LEU A 44 7.90 1.76 -10.91
N ASP A 45 8.97 1.05 -11.26
CA ASP A 45 9.50 0.00 -10.40
C ASP A 45 10.33 0.65 -9.28
N VAL A 46 9.72 0.78 -8.11
CA VAL A 46 10.32 1.43 -6.94
C VAL A 46 11.50 0.63 -6.39
N ASP A 47 11.43 -0.71 -6.44
CA ASP A 47 12.49 -1.57 -5.89
C ASP A 47 13.76 -1.42 -6.74
N GLN A 48 13.63 -1.57 -8.06
CA GLN A 48 14.75 -1.40 -8.99
C GLN A 48 15.32 0.02 -8.97
N ALA A 49 14.47 1.04 -8.78
CA ALA A 49 14.94 2.43 -8.67
C ALA A 49 15.79 2.67 -7.41
N ILE A 50 15.42 2.06 -6.27
CA ILE A 50 16.18 2.15 -5.02
C ILE A 50 17.52 1.43 -5.16
N ASP A 51 17.51 0.20 -5.71
CA ASP A 51 18.72 -0.60 -5.90
C ASP A 51 19.71 0.10 -6.84
N ALA A 52 19.24 0.57 -8.00
CA ALA A 52 20.06 1.31 -8.94
C ALA A 52 20.62 2.60 -8.34
N PHE A 53 19.81 3.34 -7.56
CA PHE A 53 20.28 4.55 -6.88
C PHE A 53 21.36 4.22 -5.84
N SER A 54 21.21 3.16 -5.05
CA SER A 54 22.20 2.73 -4.06
C SER A 54 23.52 2.32 -4.72
N GLU A 55 23.48 1.55 -5.80
CA GLU A 55 24.66 1.12 -6.55
C GLU A 55 25.43 2.31 -7.11
N MET A 56 24.71 3.28 -7.71
CA MET A 56 25.34 4.44 -8.34
C MET A 56 25.86 5.44 -7.31
N SER A 57 25.19 5.59 -6.16
CA SER A 57 25.60 6.50 -5.07
C SER A 57 26.75 5.95 -4.21
N GLY A 58 27.06 4.66 -4.35
CA GLY A 58 28.11 4.00 -3.57
C GLY A 58 27.72 3.74 -2.11
N VAL A 59 26.43 3.81 -1.80
CA VAL A 59 25.90 3.43 -0.49
C VAL A 59 25.99 1.91 -0.34
N SER A 60 26.37 1.44 0.87
CA SER A 60 26.51 0.02 1.14
C SER A 60 25.22 -0.74 0.82
N PRO A 61 25.22 -1.80 -0.02
CA PRO A 61 24.02 -2.58 -0.32
C PRO A 61 23.36 -3.18 0.94
N THR A 62 24.11 -3.29 2.03
CA THR A 62 23.60 -3.78 3.33
C THR A 62 22.55 -2.88 3.97
N VAL A 63 22.38 -1.64 3.52
CA VAL A 63 21.31 -0.76 4.02
C VAL A 63 20.02 -0.87 3.20
N ILE A 64 20.05 -1.57 2.07
CA ILE A 64 18.88 -1.85 1.24
C ILE A 64 18.37 -3.24 1.59
N VAL A 65 17.06 -3.34 1.84
CA VAL A 65 16.45 -4.62 2.19
C VAL A 65 16.44 -5.51 0.95
N PRO A 66 16.98 -6.74 1.01
CA PRO A 66 16.98 -7.66 -0.12
C PRO A 66 15.58 -8.00 -0.61
N GLN A 67 15.45 -8.26 -1.91
CA GLN A 67 14.15 -8.48 -2.56
C GLN A 67 13.34 -9.62 -1.93
N GLU A 68 13.98 -10.71 -1.48
CA GLU A 68 13.27 -11.82 -0.81
C GLU A 68 12.66 -11.40 0.53
N GLN A 69 13.37 -10.54 1.29
CA GLN A 69 12.86 -10.02 2.55
C GLN A 69 11.71 -9.03 2.32
N VAL A 70 11.80 -8.19 1.28
CA VAL A 70 10.71 -7.27 0.90
C VAL A 70 9.45 -8.04 0.51
N GLN A 71 9.58 -9.15 -0.23
CA GLN A 71 8.45 -10.01 -0.56
C GLN A 71 7.78 -10.58 0.69
N GLY A 72 8.56 -11.12 1.63
CA GLY A 72 8.03 -11.60 2.91
C GLY A 72 7.28 -10.51 3.70
N ILE A 73 7.83 -9.30 3.78
CA ILE A 73 7.19 -8.15 4.44
C ILE A 73 5.87 -7.77 3.76
N ARG A 74 5.82 -7.80 2.42
CA ARG A 74 4.59 -7.50 1.66
C ARG A 74 3.53 -8.57 1.87
N GLU A 75 3.91 -9.85 1.86
CA GLU A 75 3.00 -10.96 2.16
C GLU A 75 2.45 -10.86 3.58
N GLU A 76 3.30 -10.56 4.55
CA GLU A 76 2.87 -10.39 5.94
C GLU A 76 1.91 -9.21 6.08
N ARG A 77 2.21 -8.07 5.45
CA ARG A 77 1.32 -6.90 5.41
C ARG A 77 -0.01 -7.23 4.74
N ALA A 78 0.01 -8.01 3.65
CA ALA A 78 -1.20 -8.45 2.96
C ALA A 78 -2.06 -9.36 3.86
N LYS A 79 -1.45 -10.32 4.57
CA LYS A 79 -2.13 -11.19 5.54
C LYS A 79 -2.73 -10.37 6.68
N GLN A 80 -2.00 -9.39 7.22
CA GLN A 80 -2.50 -8.50 8.26
C GLN A 80 -3.67 -7.63 7.78
N ALA A 81 -3.58 -7.09 6.56
CA ALA A 81 -4.67 -6.31 5.95
C ALA A 81 -5.93 -7.17 5.75
N GLN A 82 -5.79 -8.41 5.28
CA GLN A 82 -6.90 -9.33 5.12
C GLN A 82 -7.55 -9.70 6.46
N ALA A 83 -6.75 -9.97 7.50
CA ALA A 83 -7.25 -10.24 8.83
C ALA A 83 -7.98 -9.03 9.44
N ALA A 84 -7.43 -7.82 9.26
CA ALA A 84 -8.06 -6.58 9.70
C ALA A 84 -9.40 -6.34 8.99
N GLN A 85 -9.47 -6.60 7.69
CA GLN A 85 -10.71 -6.50 6.92
C GLN A 85 -11.76 -7.53 7.38
N ALA A 86 -11.36 -8.78 7.65
CA ALA A 86 -12.26 -9.80 8.16
C ALA A 86 -12.81 -9.46 9.56
N MET A 87 -11.97 -8.91 10.44
CA MET A 87 -12.40 -8.46 11.77
C MET A 87 -13.36 -7.28 11.67
N ALA A 88 -13.07 -6.29 10.81
CA ALA A 88 -13.96 -5.16 10.58
C ALA A 88 -15.33 -5.60 10.04
N MET A 89 -15.35 -6.58 9.13
CA MET A 89 -16.59 -7.16 8.61
C MET A 89 -17.35 -7.94 9.69
N GLY A 90 -16.65 -8.72 10.53
CA GLY A 90 -17.26 -9.44 11.64
C GLY A 90 -17.88 -8.52 12.70
N GLN A 91 -17.22 -7.41 13.02
CA GLN A 91 -17.77 -6.38 13.92
C GLN A 91 -18.97 -5.68 13.31
N ALA A 92 -18.91 -5.29 12.03
CA ALA A 92 -20.04 -4.70 11.32
C ALA A 92 -21.24 -5.66 11.26
N ALA A 93 -21.00 -6.95 11.02
CA ALA A 93 -22.05 -7.97 11.04
C ALA A 93 -22.65 -8.17 12.44
N ALA A 94 -21.82 -8.21 13.49
CA ALA A 94 -22.29 -8.33 14.86
C ALA A 94 -23.08 -7.11 15.32
N GLN A 95 -22.66 -5.89 14.96
CA GLN A 95 -23.42 -4.67 15.21
C GLN A 95 -24.70 -4.62 14.39
N GLY A 96 -24.68 -5.02 13.12
CA GLY A 96 -25.88 -5.15 12.30
C GLY A 96 -26.88 -6.14 12.90
N ALA A 97 -26.43 -7.31 13.33
CA ALA A 97 -27.26 -8.32 13.98
C ALA A 97 -27.78 -7.87 15.35
N LYS A 98 -26.96 -7.17 16.15
CA LYS A 98 -27.40 -6.59 17.42
C LYS A 98 -28.46 -5.52 17.19
N THR A 99 -28.25 -4.59 16.27
CA THR A 99 -29.25 -3.57 15.90
C THR A 99 -30.53 -4.21 15.36
N LEU A 100 -30.42 -5.25 14.53
CA LEU A 100 -31.58 -5.97 13.99
C LEU A 100 -32.33 -6.78 15.06
N SER A 101 -31.59 -7.38 16.00
CA SER A 101 -32.16 -8.07 17.16
C SER A 101 -32.84 -7.07 18.09
N GLU A 102 -32.18 -5.96 18.43
CA GLU A 102 -32.74 -4.90 19.28
C GLU A 102 -34.03 -4.35 18.67
N THR A 103 -34.05 -4.06 17.36
CA THR A 103 -35.26 -3.63 16.63
C THR A 103 -36.33 -4.71 16.46
N GLN A 104 -35.99 -6.00 16.53
CA GLN A 104 -36.97 -7.09 16.57
C GLN A 104 -37.51 -7.34 18.00
N THR A 105 -36.72 -7.06 19.04
CA THR A 105 -37.10 -7.32 20.44
C THR A 105 -37.84 -6.16 21.12
N SER A 106 -37.75 -4.94 20.59
CA SER A 106 -38.61 -3.83 21.01
C SER A 106 -39.96 -3.91 20.29
N ASP A 107 -40.98 -4.42 20.98
CA ASP A 107 -42.33 -4.50 20.41
C ASP A 107 -42.95 -3.10 20.23
N PRO A 108 -43.73 -2.86 19.15
CA PRO A 108 -44.13 -3.84 18.14
C PRO A 108 -43.00 -4.06 17.13
N SER A 109 -42.50 -5.30 17.05
CA SER A 109 -41.45 -5.67 16.09
C SER A 109 -41.89 -5.31 14.67
N ALA A 110 -40.97 -4.96 13.78
CA ALA A 110 -41.30 -4.59 12.39
C ALA A 110 -42.14 -5.67 11.67
N LEU A 111 -42.02 -6.95 12.06
CA LEU A 111 -42.88 -8.03 11.58
C LEU A 111 -44.30 -7.95 12.15
N THR A 112 -44.49 -7.54 13.40
CA THR A 112 -45.80 -7.25 14.00
C THR A 112 -46.44 -6.03 13.33
N ALA A 113 -45.66 -5.00 12.99
CA ALA A 113 -46.13 -3.84 12.24
C ALA A 113 -46.54 -4.22 10.80
N ILE A 114 -45.77 -5.08 10.12
CA ILE A 114 -46.10 -5.57 8.78
C ILE A 114 -47.26 -6.56 8.81
N ALA A 115 -47.35 -7.44 9.79
CA ALA A 115 -48.47 -8.37 9.97
C ALA A 115 -49.77 -7.63 10.29
N ASN A 116 -49.71 -6.56 11.09
CA ASN A 116 -50.86 -5.69 11.34
C ASN A 116 -51.22 -4.84 10.10
N ALA A 117 -50.24 -4.42 9.31
CA ALA A 117 -50.49 -3.72 8.05
C ALA A 117 -51.03 -4.63 6.93
N ALA A 118 -50.62 -5.90 6.90
CA ALA A 118 -51.08 -6.90 5.93
C ALA A 118 -52.40 -7.57 6.35
N GLY A 119 -52.76 -7.51 7.62
CA GLY A 119 -54.01 -8.07 8.19
C GLY A 119 -55.17 -7.07 8.26
N ALA A 120 -55.02 -5.82 7.83
CA ALA A 120 -56.11 -4.86 7.80
C ALA A 120 -57.05 -5.13 6.60
N PRO A 121 -58.30 -5.59 6.80
CA PRO A 121 -59.27 -5.66 5.72
C PRO A 121 -59.60 -4.24 5.28
N GLN A 122 -59.43 -3.97 3.98
CA GLN A 122 -59.97 -2.77 3.33
C GLN A 122 -61.48 -2.73 3.58
N GLN A 123 -61.93 -1.82 4.44
CA GLN A 123 -63.31 -1.34 4.48
C GLN A 123 -63.42 -0.08 3.62
#